data_AF-A0A933Z594-F1
#
_entry.id   AF-A0A933Z594-F1
#
_cell.length_a   1.000
_cell.length_b   1.000
_cell.length_c   1.000
_cell.angle_alpha   90.00
_cell.angle_beta   90.00
_cell.angle_gamma   90.00
#
_symmetry.space_group_name_H-M   'P 1'
#
loop_
_entity.id
_entity.type
_entity.pdbx_description
1 polymer ?
#
loop_
_entity_poly.entity_id
_entity_poly.type
_entity_poly.pdbx_seq_one_letter_code
_entity_poly.pdbx_strand_id
1 'polypeptide(L)' 'MPAYEYTCTNCPEREVRITGIDDHTVICDKCGQVMVRQMDVDTLLATYTGPSDQAESTT' A
#
# COMPACT_ATOMS: atom_id res chain seq x y z
N MET A 1 -16.08 4.16 -8.33
CA MET A 1 -15.30 3.21 -7.52
C MET A 1 -13.84 3.65 -7.56
N PRO A 2 -13.13 3.69 -6.43
CA PRO A 2 -11.72 4.09 -6.39
C PRO A 2 -10.83 3.06 -7.12
N ALA A 3 -9.85 3.57 -7.86
CA ALA A 3 -8.83 2.77 -8.52
C ALA A 3 -7.60 2.68 -7.61
N TYR A 4 -7.00 1.49 -7.52
CA TYR A 4 -5.82 1.25 -6.70
C TYR A 4 -4.71 0.61 -7.53
N GLU A 5 -3.49 1.06 -7.28
CA GLU A 5 -2.28 0.53 -7.89
C GLU A 5 -1.72 -0.60 -7.03
N TYR A 6 -1.48 -1.75 -7.66
CA TYR A 6 -0.87 -2.93 -7.07
C TYR A 6 0.50 -3.13 -7.69
N THR A 7 1.51 -3.35 -6.84
CA THR A 7 2.87 -3.65 -7.27
C THR A 7 3.25 -5.04 -6.79
N CYS A 8 3.84 -5.85 -7.67
CA CYS A 8 4.36 -7.15 -7.29
C CYS A 8 5.65 -7.02 -6.48
N THR A 9 5.81 -7.84 -5.44
CA THR A 9 7.02 -7.89 -4.60
C THR A 9 8.19 -8.62 -5.27
N ASN A 10 7.91 -9.45 -6.28
CA ASN A 10 8.90 -10.34 -6.90
C ASN A 10 9.23 -9.98 -8.35
N CYS A 11 8.40 -9.18 -9.03
CA CYS A 11 8.65 -8.73 -10.40
C CYS A 11 8.27 -7.24 -10.56
N PRO A 12 8.80 -6.54 -11.58
CA PRO A 12 8.51 -5.12 -11.79
C PRO A 12 7.10 -4.85 -12.36
N GLU A 13 6.19 -5.82 -12.29
CA GLU A 13 4.83 -5.70 -12.83
C GLU A 13 3.96 -4.82 -11.91
N ARG A 14 3.20 -3.92 -12.55
CA ARG A 14 2.26 -3.02 -11.88
C ARG A 14 0.91 -3.13 -12.55
N GLU A 15 -0.13 -3.18 -11.75
CA GLU A 15 -1.49 -3.28 -12.25
C GLU A 15 -2.40 -2.30 -11.53
N VAL A 16 -3.28 -1.64 -12.28
CA VAL A 16 -4.31 -0.75 -11.72
C VAL A 16 -5.64 -1.45 -11.79
N ARG A 17 -6.25 -1.72 -10.63
CA ARG A 17 -7.57 -2.36 -10.53
C ARG A 17 -8.55 -1.47 -9.78
N ILE A 18 -9.79 -1.49 -10.25
CA ILE A 18 -10.92 -0.86 -9.57
C ILE A 18 -11.45 -1.89 -8.58
N THR A 19 -11.07 -1.78 -7.30
CA THR A 19 -11.49 -2.74 -6.28
C THR A 19 -12.62 -2.18 -5.41
N GLY A 20 -13.58 -3.04 -5.09
CA GLY A 20 -14.57 -2.80 -4.05
C GLY A 20 -13.98 -3.04 -2.65
N ILE A 21 -14.78 -2.84 -1.62
CA ILE A 21 -14.39 -2.86 -0.19
C ILE A 21 -13.62 -4.12 0.26
N ASP A 22 -13.69 -5.25 -0.47
CA ASP A 22 -13.25 -6.56 0.05
C ASP A 22 -12.05 -7.21 -0.66
N ASP A 23 -11.57 -6.68 -1.79
CA ASP A 23 -10.45 -7.29 -2.53
C ASP A 23 -9.10 -6.68 -2.11
N HIS A 24 -8.50 -7.21 -1.05
CA HIS A 24 -7.20 -6.78 -0.52
C HIS A 24 -6.00 -7.56 -1.06
N THR A 25 -6.22 -8.69 -1.74
CA THR A 25 -5.15 -9.57 -2.20
C THR A 25 -5.26 -9.84 -3.69
N VAL A 26 -4.30 -9.34 -4.46
CA VAL A 26 -4.21 -9.57 -5.90
C VAL A 26 -3.07 -10.56 -6.18
N ILE A 27 -3.29 -11.53 -7.06
CA ILE A 27 -2.24 -12.44 -7.52
C ILE A 27 -1.68 -11.93 -8.84
N CYS A 28 -0.35 -11.87 -8.95
CA CYS A 28 0.33 -11.45 -10.16
C CYS A 28 0.22 -12.52 -11.25
N ASP A 29 -0.35 -12.16 -12.40
CA ASP A 29 -0.50 -13.08 -13.55
C ASP A 29 0.84 -13.50 -14.18
N LYS A 30 1.94 -12.77 -13.91
CA LYS A 30 3.27 -13.07 -14.43
C LYS A 30 4.04 -14.11 -13.61
N CYS A 31 3.99 -14.00 -12.29
CA CYS A 31 4.84 -14.79 -11.39
C CYS A 31 4.06 -15.58 -10.33
N GLY A 32 2.74 -15.41 -10.26
CA GLY A 32 1.87 -16.08 -9.29
C GLY A 32 2.05 -15.61 -7.85
N GLN A 33 2.83 -14.56 -7.60
CA GLN A 33 3.05 -13.99 -6.27
C GLN A 33 1.98 -12.98 -5.89
N VAL A 34 1.86 -12.70 -4.59
CA VAL A 34 0.93 -11.70 -4.06
C VAL A 34 1.42 -10.30 -4.43
N MET A 35 0.53 -9.50 -5.01
CA MET A 35 0.73 -8.09 -5.25
C MET A 35 0.16 -7.29 -4.09
N VAL A 36 0.91 -6.27 -3.67
CA VAL A 36 0.55 -5.38 -2.57
C VAL A 36 0.09 -4.04 -3.12
N ARG A 37 -0.93 -3.49 -2.47
CA ARG A 37 -1.50 -2.20 -2.81
C ARG A 37 -0.56 -1.09 -2.37
N GLN A 38 -0.23 -0.19 -3.29
CA GLN A 38 0.74 0.88 -3.02
C GLN A 38 0.27 1.88 -1.96
N MET A 39 -1.04 2.17 -1.92
CA MET A 39 -1.62 3.01 -0.86
C MET A 39 -1.43 2.44 0.56
N ASP A 40 -1.40 1.11 0.69
CA ASP A 40 -1.17 0.46 1.98
C ASP A 40 0.27 0.68 2.43
N VAL A 41 1.23 0.53 1.51
CA VAL A 41 2.66 0.76 1.78
C VAL A 41 2.92 2.19 2.23
N ASP A 42 2.39 3.20 1.54
CA ASP A 42 2.56 4.61 1.92
C ASP A 42 1.92 4.92 3.28
N THR A 43 0.73 4.39 3.55
CA THR A 43 0.03 4.57 4.83
C THR A 43 0.76 3.88 5.97
N LEU A 44 1.25 2.65 5.75
CA LEU A 44 2.07 1.91 6.70
C LEU A 44 3.40 2.63 6.96
N LEU A 45 4.04 3.18 5.92
CA LEU A 45 5.27 3.97 6.06
C LEU A 45 5.02 5.19 6.94
N ALA A 46 3.94 5.95 6.65
CA ALA A 46 3.56 7.12 7.42
C ALA A 46 3.29 6.81 8.90
N THR A 47 2.71 5.64 9.18
CA THR A 47 2.44 5.18 10.56
C THR A 47 3.71 4.71 11.27
N TYR A 48 4.65 4.12 10.54
CA TYR A 48 5.94 3.69 11.08
C TYR A 48 6.87 4.87 11.37
N THR A 49 6.85 5.89 10.52
CA THR A 49 7.47 7.21 10.79
C THR A 49 6.58 8.07 11.69
N GLY A 50 6.07 7.50 12.78
CA GLY A 50 5.23 8.21 13.75
C GLY A 50 5.77 9.62 14.06
N PRO A 51 4.88 10.58 14.38
CA PRO A 51 5.23 12.00 14.49
C PRO A 51 6.47 12.15 15.37
N SER A 52 7.59 12.49 14.74
CA SER A 52 8.85 12.74 15.44
C SER A 52 8.86 14.11 16.10
N ASP A 53 7.70 14.63 16.52
CA ASP A 53 7.60 15.90 17.25
C ASP A 53 6.24 16.04 17.97
N GLN A 54 6.09 15.30 19.07
CA GLN A 54 5.42 15.85 20.25
C GLN A 54 6.50 16.03 21.31
N ALA A 55 7.29 17.09 21.18
CA ALA A 55 7.90 17.72 22.34
C ALA A 55 6.95 18.83 22.82
N GLU A 56 6.09 18.47 23.77
CA GLU A 56 5.47 19.43 24.67
C GLU A 56 6.55 20.37 25.25
N SER A 57 6.36 21.67 25.08
CA SER A 57 6.82 22.66 26.04
C SER A 57 5.75 23.70 26.22
N THR A 58 4.94 23.43 27.23
CA THR A 58 4.16 24.37 28.02
C THR A 58 4.91 25.69 28.22
N THR A 59 4.30 26.82 27.85
CA THR A 59 4.42 28.11 28.54
C THR A 59 3.20 28.95 28.23
#